data_AF-A0AAW1W3Q1-F1
#
_entry.id   AF-A0AAW1W3Q1-F1
#
_cell.length_a   1.000
_cell.length_b   1.000
_cell.length_c   1.000
_cell.angle_alpha   90.00
_cell.angle_beta   90.00
_cell.angle_gamma   90.00
#
_symmetry.space_group_name_H-M   'P 1'
#
loop_
_entity.id
_entity.type
_entity.pdbx_description
1 polymer ?
#
loop_
_entity_poly.entity_id
_entity_poly.type
_entity_poly.pdbx_seq_one_letter_code
_entity_poly.pdbx_strand_id
1 'polypeptide(L)'
;MFAVRYHYEYGDGSVTRGILAKETIALESTSGSVALKNIVFGCGHNNTGVFNQDDMGLIGLGGGPISFISQMAPSLGGKMFSYCLVPFHTDPSVESKMSFGKGSEVLGDGVVTSNFLIGIDLERKVVSFKATDWSKH
;
A
#
# COMPACT_ATOMS: atom_id res chain seq x y z
N MET A 1 16.63 13.22 23.51
CA MET A 1 15.94 12.98 22.23
C MET A 1 14.71 12.13 22.52
N PHE A 2 13.50 12.69 22.39
CA PHE A 2 12.27 11.93 22.68
C PHE A 2 11.84 11.19 21.42
N ALA A 3 11.69 9.87 21.50
CA ALA A 3 11.17 9.04 20.43
C ALA A 3 9.64 8.91 20.58
N VAL A 4 8.90 9.13 19.50
CA VAL A 4 7.45 8.95 19.48
C VAL A 4 7.16 7.47 19.26
N ARG A 5 6.47 6.84 20.22
CA ARG A 5 6.08 5.43 20.12
C ARG A 5 4.81 5.27 19.29
N TYR A 6 4.71 4.16 18.59
CA TYR A 6 3.48 3.74 17.94
C TYR A 6 3.10 2.32 18.35
N HIS A 7 1.80 2.03 18.26
CA HIS A 7 1.20 0.72 18.40
C HIS A 7 0.12 0.63 17.32
N TYR A 8 0.11 -0.48 16.60
CA TYR A 8 -0.84 -0.73 15.52
C TYR A 8 -1.29 -2.19 15.54
N GLU A 9 -2.58 -2.40 15.35
CA GLU A 9 -3.22 -3.71 15.32
C GLU A 9 -3.89 -3.90 13.95
N TYR A 10 -3.64 -5.06 13.36
CA TYR A 10 -4.19 -5.46 12.06
C TYR A 10 -5.48 -6.27 12.25
N GLY A 11 -6.28 -6.38 11.18
CA GLY A 11 -7.59 -7.05 11.24
C GLY A 11 -7.52 -8.56 11.51
N ASP A 12 -6.37 -9.18 11.26
CA ASP A 12 -6.02 -10.56 11.57
C ASP A 12 -5.56 -10.76 13.04
N GLY A 13 -5.49 -9.69 13.83
CA GLY A 13 -5.00 -9.71 15.20
C GLY A 13 -3.48 -9.58 15.33
N SER A 14 -2.74 -9.43 14.22
CA SER A 14 -1.31 -9.13 14.25
C SER A 14 -1.07 -7.74 14.84
N VAL A 15 0.03 -7.58 15.58
CA VAL A 15 0.37 -6.33 16.29
C VAL A 15 1.81 -5.94 16.03
N THR A 16 2.02 -4.66 15.77
CA THR A 16 3.36 -4.06 15.67
C THR A 16 3.50 -2.89 16.64
N ARG A 17 4.65 -2.82 17.31
CA ARG A 17 5.03 -1.77 18.27
C ARG A 17 6.44 -1.31 18.00
N GLY A 18 6.66 0.00 18.14
CA GLY A 18 7.97 0.58 17.89
C GLY A 18 7.98 2.09 18.00
N ILE A 19 8.82 2.73 17.20
CA ILE A 19 8.97 4.19 17.15
C ILE A 19 8.68 4.71 15.75
N LEU A 20 8.13 5.91 15.66
CA LEU A 20 7.96 6.60 14.40
C LEU A 20 9.30 7.19 13.95
N ALA A 21 9.55 7.09 12.65
CA ALA A 21 10.69 7.68 11.96
C ALA A 21 10.20 8.46 10.73
N LYS A 22 11.06 9.32 10.19
CA LYS A 22 10.85 9.99 8.91
C LYS A 22 12.03 9.69 8.01
N GLU A 23 11.77 9.36 6.75
CA GLU A 23 12.82 9.13 5.76
C GLU A 23 12.38 9.60 4.37
N THR A 24 13.33 9.61 3.45
CA THR A 24 13.08 9.77 2.02
C THR A 24 12.91 8.40 1.36
N ILE A 25 11.79 8.19 0.67
CA ILE A 25 11.53 6.99 -0.11
C ILE A 25 11.74 7.30 -1.58
N ALA A 26 12.59 6.53 -2.25
CA ALA A 26 12.75 6.58 -3.70
C ALA A 26 11.82 5.54 -4.34
N LEU A 27 11.04 5.98 -5.33
CA LEU A 27 10.25 5.09 -6.18
C LEU A 27 10.82 5.15 -7.59
N GLU A 28 11.12 3.98 -8.14
CA GLU A 28 11.56 3.82 -9.52
C GLU A 28 10.34 3.59 -10.42
N SER A 29 10.32 4.26 -11.56
CA SER A 29 9.31 4.09 -12.61
C SER A 29 9.99 3.95 -13.97
N THR A 30 9.27 3.39 -14.94
CA THR A 30 9.70 3.36 -16.34
C THR A 30 9.93 4.75 -16.93
N SER A 31 9.35 5.79 -16.32
CA SER A 31 9.50 7.20 -16.70
C SER A 31 10.55 7.96 -15.89
N GLY A 32 11.22 7.29 -14.94
CA GLY A 32 12.24 7.88 -14.07
C GLY A 32 11.97 7.67 -12.59
N SER A 33 12.89 8.15 -11.76
CA SER A 33 12.87 7.98 -10.31
C SER A 33 12.27 9.21 -9.61
N VAL A 34 11.47 9.01 -8.57
CA VAL A 34 10.93 10.08 -7.72
C VAL A 34 11.32 9.88 -6.26
N ALA A 35 11.82 10.93 -5.62
CA ALA A 35 12.17 10.93 -4.20
C ALA A 35 11.09 11.64 -3.36
N LEU A 36 10.40 10.88 -2.54
CA LEU A 36 9.37 11.34 -1.60
C LEU A 36 10.00 11.59 -0.24
N LYS A 37 10.14 12.87 0.13
CA LYS A 37 10.79 13.27 1.38
C LYS A 37 9.82 13.27 2.56
N ASN A 38 10.37 13.14 3.77
CA ASN A 38 9.65 13.27 5.03
C ASN A 38 8.49 12.27 5.21
N ILE A 39 8.58 11.09 4.59
CA ILE A 39 7.59 10.04 4.78
C ILE A 39 7.74 9.48 6.18
N VAL A 40 6.67 9.57 6.96
CA VAL A 40 6.53 9.00 8.29
C VAL A 40 6.22 7.51 8.17
N PHE A 41 7.00 6.68 8.85
CA PHE A 41 6.75 5.24 8.95
C PHE A 41 7.11 4.73 10.34
N GLY A 42 6.63 3.52 10.67
CA GLY A 42 6.95 2.85 11.93
C GLY A 42 8.18 1.96 11.77
N CYS A 43 9.19 2.15 12.63
CA CYS A 43 10.26 1.20 12.82
C CYS A 43 9.81 0.16 13.86
N GLY A 44 9.41 -1.03 13.40
CA GLY A 44 8.90 -2.11 14.25
C GLY A 44 10.01 -2.75 15.07
N HIS A 45 9.83 -2.76 16.39
CA HIS A 45 10.77 -3.39 17.34
C HIS A 45 10.17 -4.65 17.99
N ASN A 46 8.85 -4.71 18.07
CA ASN A 46 8.12 -5.86 18.58
C ASN A 46 6.91 -6.09 17.68
N ASN A 47 7.00 -7.15 16.88
CA ASN A 47 5.98 -7.57 15.93
C ASN A 47 5.53 -8.98 16.34
N THR A 48 4.22 -9.18 16.49
CA THR A 48 3.63 -10.47 16.89
C THR A 48 2.44 -10.78 15.99
N GLY A 49 2.34 -11.99 15.47
CA GLY A 49 1.28 -12.40 14.53
C GLY A 49 1.83 -13.17 13.33
N VAL A 50 1.20 -13.01 12.18
CA VAL A 50 1.52 -13.76 10.94
C VAL A 50 2.50 -13.02 10.01
N PHE A 51 3.39 -12.19 10.57
CA PHE A 51 4.40 -11.50 9.77
C PHE A 51 5.38 -12.50 9.16
N ASN A 52 5.60 -12.39 7.84
CA ASN A 52 6.59 -13.19 7.13
C ASN A 52 8.01 -12.77 7.53
N GLN A 53 8.89 -13.74 7.75
CA GLN A 53 10.30 -13.50 8.08
C GLN A 53 11.10 -13.02 6.86
N ASP A 54 10.61 -13.31 5.65
CA ASP A 54 11.25 -12.88 4.39
C ASP A 54 10.88 -11.44 4.00
N ASP A 55 9.91 -10.81 4.69
CA ASP A 55 9.46 -9.45 4.41
C ASP A 55 10.15 -8.45 5.35
N MET A 56 10.62 -7.33 4.79
CA MET A 56 11.23 -6.25 5.57
C MET A 56 10.21 -5.28 6.19
N GLY A 57 8.94 -5.35 5.78
CA GLY A 57 7.90 -4.47 6.28
C GLY A 57 6.64 -4.45 5.41
N LEU A 58 5.70 -3.58 5.78
CA LEU A 58 4.39 -3.44 5.14
C LEU A 58 4.16 -2.00 4.68
N ILE A 59 3.64 -1.83 3.46
CA ILE A 59 3.24 -0.54 2.91
C ILE A 59 1.72 -0.38 3.04
N GLY A 60 1.28 0.56 3.88
CA GLY A 60 -0.14 0.84 4.09
C GLY A 60 -0.75 1.69 2.98
N LEU A 61 -1.63 1.11 2.16
CA LEU A 61 -2.33 1.79 1.05
C LEU A 61 -3.73 2.32 1.42
N GLY A 62 -4.06 2.35 2.72
CA GLY A 62 -5.38 2.77 3.20
C GLY A 62 -5.70 4.27 3.01
N GLY A 63 -6.93 4.67 3.35
CA GLY A 63 -7.37 6.08 3.30
C GLY A 63 -6.96 6.97 4.49
N GLY A 64 -6.28 6.40 5.49
CA GLY A 64 -5.89 7.12 6.71
C GLY A 64 -4.85 8.23 6.49
N PRO A 65 -4.71 9.19 7.42
CA PRO A 65 -3.80 10.34 7.26
C PRO A 65 -2.31 9.95 7.21
N ILE A 66 -1.93 8.85 7.85
CA ILE A 66 -0.56 8.31 7.87
C ILE A 66 -0.32 7.24 6.81
N SER A 67 -1.30 6.94 5.95
CA SER A 67 -1.08 5.97 4.87
C SER A 67 -0.07 6.50 3.85
N PHE A 68 0.60 5.59 3.15
CA PHE A 68 1.55 5.97 2.12
C PHE A 68 0.91 6.84 1.04
N ILE A 69 -0.31 6.47 0.61
CA ILE A 69 -1.11 7.22 -0.36
C ILE A 69 -1.42 8.65 0.11
N SER A 70 -1.80 8.83 1.38
CA SER A 70 -2.06 10.18 1.92
C SER A 70 -0.79 11.03 2.01
N GLN A 71 0.35 10.41 2.35
CA GLN A 71 1.62 11.11 2.52
C GLN A 71 2.26 11.52 1.20
N MET A 72 2.12 10.73 0.14
CA MET A 72 2.69 11.03 -1.19
C MET A 72 1.81 11.95 -2.04
N ALA A 73 0.53 12.09 -1.70
CA ALA A 73 -0.43 12.87 -2.48
C ALA A 73 0.00 14.32 -2.81
N PRO A 74 0.65 15.08 -1.90
CA PRO A 74 1.13 16.43 -2.22
C PRO A 74 2.18 16.45 -3.32
N SER A 75 2.99 15.39 -3.43
CA SER A 75 4.07 15.28 -4.42
C SER A 75 3.59 14.75 -5.77
N LEU A 76 2.50 13.97 -5.79
CA LEU A 76 2.04 13.23 -6.96
C LEU A 76 0.63 13.62 -7.44
N GLY A 77 0.05 14.68 -6.87
CA GLY A 77 -1.17 15.28 -7.40
C GLY A 77 -2.47 14.56 -7.05
N GLY A 78 -2.50 13.75 -5.98
CA GLY A 78 -3.75 13.17 -5.49
C GLY A 78 -3.59 11.94 -4.58
N LYS A 79 -4.65 11.63 -3.82
CA LYS A 79 -4.76 10.41 -3.00
C LYS A 79 -5.37 9.27 -3.81
N MET A 80 -4.64 8.80 -4.80
CA MET A 80 -5.11 7.76 -5.70
C MET A 80 -3.96 6.84 -6.11
N PHE A 81 -4.31 5.61 -6.42
CA PHE A 81 -3.40 4.63 -6.98
C PHE A 81 -4.20 3.61 -7.77
N SER A 82 -3.51 2.87 -8.63
CA SER A 82 -4.05 1.71 -9.34
C SER A 82 -3.00 0.62 -9.41
N TYR A 83 -3.45 -0.62 -9.60
CA TYR A 83 -2.57 -1.76 -9.72
C TYR A 83 -3.09 -2.75 -10.77
N CYS A 84 -2.14 -3.43 -11.42
CA CYS A 84 -2.36 -4.60 -12.24
C CYS A 84 -1.47 -5.72 -11.68
N LEU A 85 -2.05 -6.57 -10.84
CA LEU A 85 -1.34 -7.69 -10.24
C LEU A 85 -1.36 -8.88 -11.19
N VAL A 86 -0.20 -9.50 -11.38
CA VAL A 86 -0.11 -10.78 -12.07
C VAL A 86 -0.69 -11.90 -11.18
N PRO A 87 -1.19 -13.01 -11.78
CA PRO A 87 -1.64 -14.17 -11.02
C PRO A 87 -0.57 -14.70 -10.05
N PHE A 88 -1.02 -15.29 -8.95
CA PHE A 88 -0.15 -15.77 -7.87
C PHE A 88 0.91 -16.82 -8.32
N HIS A 89 0.63 -17.56 -9.39
CA HIS A 89 1.52 -18.60 -9.92
C HIS A 89 2.32 -18.15 -11.16
N THR A 90 2.35 -16.84 -11.45
CA THR A 90 3.19 -16.30 -12.52
C THR A 90 4.68 -16.36 -12.12
N ASP A 91 5.55 -16.53 -13.12
CA ASP A 91 6.99 -16.52 -12.94
C ASP A 91 7.45 -15.22 -12.21
N PRO A 92 8.30 -15.30 -11.17
CA PRO A 92 8.74 -14.14 -10.39
C PRO A 92 9.47 -13.05 -11.19
N SER A 93 9.98 -13.37 -12.39
CA SER A 93 10.58 -12.38 -13.30
C SER A 93 9.56 -11.46 -13.98
N VAL A 94 8.28 -11.79 -13.93
CA VAL A 94 7.21 -10.98 -14.49
C VAL A 94 6.68 -10.04 -13.40
N GLU A 95 6.94 -8.75 -13.56
CA GLU A 95 6.56 -7.74 -12.58
C GLU A 95 5.10 -7.31 -12.72
N SER A 96 4.43 -7.15 -11.58
CA SER A 96 3.17 -6.42 -11.48
C SER A 96 3.42 -4.92 -11.56
N LYS A 97 2.43 -4.15 -12.02
CA LYS A 97 2.54 -2.69 -12.11
C LYS A 97 1.62 -2.00 -11.12
N MET A 98 2.12 -0.96 -10.48
CA MET A 98 1.36 -0.07 -9.62
C MET A 98 1.67 1.38 -10.00
N SER A 99 0.63 2.20 -10.08
CA SER A 99 0.73 3.62 -10.42
C SER A 99 0.13 4.45 -9.30
N PHE A 100 0.71 5.63 -9.04
CA PHE A 100 0.30 6.50 -7.93
C PHE A 100 0.06 7.93 -8.39
N GLY A 101 -0.89 8.59 -7.74
CA GLY A 101 -1.20 10.00 -7.98
C GLY A 101 -1.91 10.25 -9.31
N LYS A 102 -1.87 11.49 -9.77
CA LYS A 102 -2.54 11.90 -11.01
C LYS A 102 -2.03 11.10 -12.20
N GLY A 103 -2.94 10.57 -13.02
CA GLY A 103 -2.60 9.68 -14.12
C GLY A 103 -2.57 8.21 -13.74
N SER A 104 -2.85 7.86 -12.47
CA SER A 104 -3.06 6.47 -12.08
C SER A 104 -4.44 5.95 -12.47
N GLU A 105 -5.30 6.74 -13.11
CA GLU A 105 -6.61 6.27 -13.57
C GLU A 105 -6.44 5.15 -14.60
N VAL A 106 -7.18 4.06 -14.41
CA VAL A 106 -7.25 2.97 -15.40
C VAL A 106 -8.61 3.07 -16.08
N LEU A 107 -8.61 2.99 -17.41
CA LEU A 107 -9.82 3.01 -18.23
C LEU A 107 -9.89 1.72 -19.03
N GLY A 108 -11.07 1.12 -19.12
CA GLY A 108 -11.28 -0.12 -19.87
C GLY A 108 -12.40 -0.98 -19.30
N ASP A 109 -12.74 -2.03 -20.05
CA ASP A 109 -13.71 -3.02 -19.60
C ASP A 109 -13.16 -3.81 -18.42
N GLY A 110 -14.00 -4.02 -17.40
CA GLY A 110 -13.62 -4.75 -16.19
C GLY A 110 -12.83 -3.94 -15.17
N VAL A 111 -12.56 -2.65 -15.41
CA VAL A 111 -11.98 -1.78 -14.37
C VAL A 111 -12.96 -1.61 -13.22
N VAL A 112 -12.54 -1.95 -12.01
CA VAL A 112 -13.30 -1.68 -10.79
C VAL A 112 -12.70 -0.44 -10.13
N THR A 113 -13.44 0.67 -10.18
CA THR A 113 -13.12 1.86 -9.40
C THR A 113 -13.95 1.86 -8.13
N SER A 114 -13.30 1.83 -6.98
CA SER A 114 -13.98 1.99 -5.69
C SER A 114 -13.44 3.24 -5.01
N ASN A 115 -14.34 4.14 -4.64
CA ASN A 115 -14.00 5.16 -3.67
C ASN A 115 -13.70 4.45 -2.35
N PHE A 116 -12.63 4.83 -1.65
CA PHE A 116 -12.19 4.20 -0.40
C PHE A 116 -13.15 4.44 0.80
N LEU A 117 -14.46 4.51 0.54
CA LEU A 117 -15.51 4.20 1.50
C LEU A 117 -15.55 2.68 1.60
N ILE A 118 -14.73 2.14 2.51
CA ILE A 118 -14.55 0.70 2.71
C ILE A 118 -15.93 0.07 2.96
N GLY A 119 -16.47 -0.67 1.99
CA GLY A 119 -17.51 -1.66 2.24
C GLY A 119 -16.86 -2.82 2.98
N ILE A 120 -16.80 -2.74 4.30
CA ILE A 120 -16.34 -3.85 5.14
C ILE A 120 -17.42 -4.92 5.07
N ASP A 121 -17.08 -6.11 4.58
CA ASP A 121 -17.86 -7.30 4.91
C ASP A 121 -17.67 -7.54 6.40
N LEU A 122 -18.66 -7.12 7.21
CA LEU A 122 -18.61 -7.20 8.67
C LEU A 122 -18.62 -8.65 9.16
N GLU A 123 -19.00 -9.62 8.33
CA GLU A 123 -18.96 -11.03 8.71
C GLU A 123 -17.57 -11.64 8.52
N ARG A 124 -16.91 -11.30 7.41
CA ARG A 124 -15.59 -11.88 7.10
C ARG A 124 -14.42 -11.01 7.56
N LYS A 125 -14.67 -9.74 7.91
CA LYS A 125 -13.63 -8.72 8.18
C LYS A 125 -12.60 -8.60 7.05
N VAL A 126 -13.01 -8.91 5.82
CA VAL A 126 -12.14 -8.85 4.64
C VAL A 126 -12.54 -7.66 3.78
N VAL A 127 -11.54 -6.92 3.31
CA VAL A 127 -11.71 -5.98 2.19
C VAL A 127 -11.61 -6.80 0.91
N SER A 128 -12.75 -7.21 0.36
CA SER A 128 -12.78 -7.96 -0.89
C SER A 128 -12.69 -7.00 -2.08
N PHE A 129 -11.51 -6.90 -2.69
CA PHE A 129 -11.38 -6.42 -4.05
C PHE A 129 -11.70 -7.58 -4.98
N LYS A 130 -12.76 -7.47 -5.80
CA LYS A 130 -12.98 -8.44 -6.87
C LYS A 130 -11.88 -8.23 -7.90
N ALA A 131 -10.88 -9.12 -7.92
CA ALA A 131 -9.92 -9.16 -9.00
C ALA A 131 -10.70 -9.46 -10.29
N THR A 132 -10.74 -8.50 -11.21
CA THR A 132 -11.14 -8.77 -12.59
C THR A 132 -9.92 -9.31 -13.32
N ASP A 133 -10.13 -10.46 -13.95
CA ASP A 133 -9.14 -11.19 -14.72
C ASP A 133 -8.58 -10.32 -15.86
N TRP A 134 -7.29 -9.98 -15.80
CA TRP A 134 -6.59 -9.17 -16.79
C TRP A 134 -6.09 -9.98 -18.00
N SER A 135 -6.38 -11.28 -18.09
CA SER A 135 -5.89 -12.17 -19.17
C SER A 135 -6.46 -11.91 -20.57
N LYS A 136 -7.15 -10.77 -20.81
CA LYS A 136 -7.77 -10.42 -22.10
C LYS A 136 -7.18 -9.19 -22.78
N HIS A 137 -6.06 -8.64 -22.31
CA HIS A 137 -5.32 -7.56 -22.99
C HIS A 137 -3.82 -7.81 -23.00
#